data_AF-A0A228JH64-F1
#
_entry.id   AF-A0A228JH64-F1
#
_cell.length_a   1.000
_cell.length_b   1.000
_cell.length_c   1.000
_cell.angle_alpha   90.00
_cell.angle_beta   90.00
_cell.angle_gamma   90.00
#
_symmetry.space_group_name_H-M   'P 1'
#
loop_
_entity.id
_entity.type
_entity.pdbx_description
1 polymer ?
#
loop_
_entity_poly.entity_id
_entity_poly.type
_entity_poly.pdbx_seq_one_letter_code
_entity_poly.pdbx_strand_id
1 'polypeptide(L)'
;MHKMEASHFYLGRITDTSRFSSFLAEHYGQDESRPVSEFYGSQGEFFCDHDFMETGLREPDTSLEEFFAPHSYSDKWSEALCEAARAANLGDANALIFINCEQIKSPRSVQGEGFELVYIGMFEYSI
;
A
#
# COMPACT_ATOMS: atom_id res chain seq x y z
N MET A 1 -21.29 -17.61 -7.94
CA MET A 1 -21.07 -16.15 -7.94
C MET A 1 -19.66 -15.97 -7.43
N HIS A 2 -18.74 -15.45 -8.25
CA HIS A 2 -17.42 -15.09 -7.75
C HIS A 2 -17.59 -13.87 -6.85
N LYS A 3 -16.98 -13.88 -5.67
CA LYS A 3 -16.98 -12.72 -4.79
C LYS A 3 -15.94 -11.76 -5.35
N MET A 4 -16.31 -10.50 -5.51
CA MET A 4 -15.38 -9.45 -5.92
C MET A 4 -14.86 -8.74 -4.67
N GLU A 5 -13.62 -8.30 -4.74
CA GLU A 5 -12.98 -7.43 -3.76
C GLU A 5 -12.33 -6.27 -4.49
N ALA A 6 -12.25 -5.11 -3.83
CA ALA A 6 -11.57 -3.95 -4.35
C ALA A 6 -10.62 -3.41 -3.29
N SER A 7 -9.40 -3.06 -3.72
CA SER A 7 -8.36 -2.54 -2.83
C SER A 7 -7.73 -1.28 -3.40
N HIS A 8 -7.33 -0.37 -2.51
CA HIS A 8 -6.47 0.76 -2.82
C HIS A 8 -5.02 0.30 -2.89
N PHE A 9 -4.31 0.69 -3.95
CA PHE A 9 -2.91 0.34 -4.17
C PHE A 9 -2.01 1.55 -4.09
N TYR A 10 -0.89 1.37 -3.42
CA TYR A 10 0.18 2.33 -3.31
C TYR A 10 1.51 1.68 -3.68
N LEU A 11 2.33 2.44 -4.41
CA LEU A 11 3.72 2.06 -4.69
C LEU A 11 4.64 3.13 -4.15
N GLY A 12 5.74 2.69 -3.52
CA GLY A 12 6.66 3.59 -2.85
C GLY A 12 8.10 3.48 -3.33
N ARG A 13 8.83 4.58 -3.12
CA ARG A 13 10.29 4.63 -3.15
C ARG A 13 10.78 4.91 -1.74
N ILE A 14 11.40 3.92 -1.13
CA ILE A 14 11.86 3.95 0.25
C ILE A 14 13.38 4.01 0.26
N THR A 15 13.92 5.04 0.90
CA THR A 15 15.36 5.18 1.16
C THR A 15 15.72 4.96 2.62
N ASP A 16 14.74 5.06 3.53
CA ASP A 16 14.87 4.74 4.95
C ASP A 16 13.77 3.76 5.38
N THR A 17 14.13 2.48 5.41
CA THR A 17 13.21 1.41 5.81
C THR A 17 12.76 1.54 7.27
N SER A 18 13.62 2.03 8.17
CA SER A 18 13.27 2.19 9.59
C SER A 18 12.17 3.24 9.76
N ARG A 19 12.31 4.37 9.05
CA ARG A 19 11.32 5.44 9.06
C ARG A 19 10.01 5.01 8.41
N PHE A 20 10.06 4.26 7.31
CA PHE A 20 8.88 3.72 6.64
C PHE A 20 8.16 2.67 7.51
N SER A 21 8.88 1.75 8.15
CA SER A 21 8.28 0.83 9.12
C SER A 21 7.62 1.56 10.28
N SER A 22 8.24 2.62 10.79
CA SER A 22 7.64 3.46 11.85
C SER A 22 6.39 4.21 11.38
N PHE A 23 6.34 4.60 10.10
CA PHE A 23 5.17 5.25 9.50
C PHE A 23 3.96 4.29 9.42
N LEU A 24 4.20 3.01 9.17
CA LEU A 24 3.17 1.97 9.10
C LEU A 24 2.79 1.38 10.46
N ALA A 25 3.68 1.47 11.44
CA ALA A 25 3.50 0.83 12.74
C ALA A 25 2.23 1.32 13.45
N GLU A 26 1.49 0.37 14.02
CA GLU A 26 0.32 0.65 14.82
C GLU A 26 0.69 0.92 16.28
N HIS A 27 0.09 1.96 16.84
CA HIS A 27 0.28 2.42 18.20
C HIS A 27 -1.05 2.39 18.96
N TYR A 28 -1.31 1.28 19.63
CA TYR A 28 -2.47 1.13 20.50
C TYR A 28 -2.17 1.76 21.86
N GLY A 29 -2.63 3.01 22.05
CA GLY A 29 -2.49 3.78 23.28
C GLY A 29 -3.84 4.23 23.86
N GLN A 30 -3.81 5.00 24.96
CA GLN A 30 -5.03 5.51 25.61
C GLN A 30 -5.65 6.74 24.91
N ASP A 31 -4.94 7.34 23.95
CA ASP A 31 -5.39 8.55 23.26
C ASP A 31 -6.05 8.18 21.92
N GLU A 32 -7.34 7.83 21.97
CA GLU A 32 -8.17 7.56 20.80
C GLU A 32 -8.37 8.80 19.89
N SER A 33 -7.88 9.98 20.29
CA SER A 33 -7.92 11.19 19.47
C SER A 33 -6.77 11.30 18.47
N ARG A 34 -5.94 10.26 18.35
CA ARG A 34 -4.87 10.17 17.35
C ARG A 34 -5.07 8.98 16.43
N PRO A 35 -4.65 9.10 15.16
CA PRO A 35 -4.55 7.96 14.28
C PRO A 35 -3.66 6.86 14.87
N VAL A 36 -4.09 5.60 14.73
CA VAL A 36 -3.34 4.44 15.24
C VAL A 36 -2.03 4.23 14.50
N SER A 37 -1.90 4.71 13.25
CA SER A 37 -0.62 4.80 12.53
C SER A 37 -0.49 6.14 11.82
N GLU A 38 0.74 6.56 11.54
CA GLU A 38 0.98 7.76 10.72
C GLU A 38 0.44 7.58 9.31
N PHE A 39 0.48 6.36 8.77
CA PHE A 39 -0.13 6.04 7.49
C PHE A 39 -1.62 6.32 7.49
N TYR A 40 -2.40 5.76 8.41
CA TYR A 40 -3.84 6.01 8.42
C TYR A 40 -4.17 7.50 8.63
N GLY A 41 -3.44 8.17 9.52
CA GLY A 41 -3.55 9.62 9.72
C GLY A 41 -3.25 10.41 8.44
N SER A 42 -2.23 9.98 7.69
CA SER A 42 -1.89 10.58 6.40
C SER A 42 -2.98 10.39 5.36
N GLN A 43 -3.87 9.40 5.50
CA GLN A 43 -5.03 9.16 4.64
C GLN A 43 -6.31 9.83 5.17
N GLY A 44 -6.26 10.41 6.38
CA GLY A 44 -7.39 11.07 7.04
C GLY A 44 -8.22 10.14 7.91
N GLU A 45 -7.72 8.94 8.17
CA GLU A 45 -8.38 7.94 9.00
C GLU A 45 -7.74 7.89 10.38
N PHE A 46 -8.56 7.60 11.40
CA PHE A 46 -8.07 7.39 12.77
C PHE A 46 -7.72 5.92 13.02
N PHE A 47 -8.47 5.01 12.38
CA PHE A 47 -8.33 3.59 12.55
C PHE A 47 -8.76 2.90 11.26
N CYS A 48 -7.96 1.93 10.83
CA CYS A 48 -8.30 0.95 9.81
C CYS A 48 -7.98 -0.43 10.36
N ASP A 49 -8.69 -1.45 9.89
CA ASP A 49 -8.41 -2.83 10.25
C ASP A 49 -7.21 -3.35 9.44
N HIS A 50 -6.08 -3.55 10.13
CA HIS A 50 -4.81 -3.95 9.53
C HIS A 50 -4.86 -5.34 8.89
N ASP A 51 -5.81 -6.19 9.29
CA ASP A 51 -5.97 -7.52 8.69
C ASP A 51 -6.41 -7.43 7.22
N PHE A 52 -6.92 -6.27 6.79
CA PHE A 52 -7.26 -5.98 5.38
C PHE A 52 -6.14 -5.28 4.62
N MET A 53 -4.98 -5.04 5.25
CA MET A 53 -3.81 -4.43 4.63
C MET A 53 -2.70 -5.46 4.42
N GLU A 54 -2.07 -5.41 3.26
CA GLU A 54 -0.86 -6.15 2.98
C GLU A 54 0.23 -5.20 2.48
N THR A 55 1.48 -5.45 2.87
CA THR A 55 2.62 -4.62 2.52
C THR A 55 3.81 -5.48 2.12
N GLY A 56 4.72 -4.91 1.32
CA GLY A 56 5.93 -5.59 0.89
C GLY A 56 7.06 -4.62 0.61
N LEU A 57 8.29 -5.10 0.75
CA LEU A 57 9.51 -4.43 0.30
C LEU A 57 10.19 -5.30 -0.75
N ARG A 58 10.54 -4.66 -1.87
CA ARG A 58 11.17 -5.33 -3.01
C ARG A 58 12.65 -5.53 -2.74
N GLU A 59 13.10 -6.76 -2.95
CA GLU A 59 14.53 -7.07 -2.93
C GLU A 59 15.24 -6.42 -4.13
N PRO A 60 16.50 -5.96 -3.96
CA PRO A 60 17.29 -5.46 -5.07
C PRO A 60 17.33 -6.45 -6.25
N ASP A 61 17.41 -5.92 -7.47
CA ASP A 61 17.54 -6.69 -8.73
C ASP A 61 16.38 -7.64 -9.08
N THR A 62 15.28 -7.63 -8.34
CA THR A 62 14.02 -8.31 -8.72
C THR A 62 13.17 -7.42 -9.61
N SER A 63 12.32 -7.96 -10.48
CA SER A 63 11.31 -7.23 -11.26
C SER A 63 10.07 -6.86 -10.43
N LEU A 64 9.20 -5.98 -10.93
CA LEU A 64 7.92 -5.69 -10.25
C LEU A 64 7.01 -6.92 -10.24
N GLU A 65 7.04 -7.71 -11.31
CA GLU A 65 6.29 -8.94 -11.45
C GLU A 65 6.72 -9.98 -10.39
N GLU A 66 8.03 -10.18 -10.21
CA GLU A 66 8.57 -11.05 -9.16
C GLU A 66 8.26 -10.52 -7.76
N PHE A 67 8.31 -9.20 -7.57
CA PHE A 67 7.97 -8.56 -6.31
C PHE A 67 6.50 -8.73 -5.93
N PHE A 68 5.58 -8.64 -6.89
CA PHE A 68 4.14 -8.76 -6.63
C PHE A 68 3.66 -10.20 -6.49
N ALA A 69 4.33 -11.16 -7.13
CA ALA A 69 3.94 -12.57 -7.14
C ALA A 69 3.60 -13.21 -5.78
N PRO A 70 4.34 -12.97 -4.67
CA PRO A 70 4.05 -13.61 -3.38
C PRO A 70 2.80 -13.06 -2.67
N HIS A 71 2.24 -11.94 -3.12
CA HIS A 71 1.13 -11.28 -2.44
C HIS A 71 -0.24 -11.91 -2.74
N SER A 72 -1.19 -11.69 -1.84
CA SER A 72 -2.53 -12.29 -1.95
C SER A 72 -3.24 -11.90 -3.26
N TYR A 73 -3.75 -12.90 -3.98
CA TYR A 73 -4.46 -12.74 -5.26
C TYR A 73 -3.67 -11.98 -6.33
N SER A 74 -2.33 -11.97 -6.25
CA SER A 74 -1.46 -11.26 -7.20
C SER A 74 -1.70 -11.66 -8.66
N ASP A 75 -2.10 -12.92 -8.92
CA ASP A 75 -2.48 -13.41 -10.24
C ASP A 75 -3.69 -12.68 -10.85
N LYS A 76 -4.45 -11.92 -10.05
CA LYS A 76 -5.63 -11.17 -10.49
C LYS A 76 -5.36 -9.70 -10.77
N TRP A 77 -4.40 -9.07 -10.09
CA TRP A 77 -4.21 -7.62 -10.14
C TRP A 77 -2.79 -7.18 -10.54
N SER A 78 -1.78 -8.05 -10.45
CA SER A 78 -0.37 -7.64 -10.62
C SER A 78 -0.04 -7.10 -12.01
N GLU A 79 -0.60 -7.69 -13.07
CA GLU A 79 -0.38 -7.23 -14.45
C GLU A 79 -0.85 -5.78 -14.63
N ALA A 80 -2.08 -5.49 -14.21
CA ALA A 80 -2.65 -4.15 -14.28
C ALA A 80 -1.89 -3.15 -13.39
N LEU A 81 -1.41 -3.59 -12.22
CA LEU A 81 -0.58 -2.75 -11.36
C LEU A 81 0.79 -2.43 -11.98
N CYS A 82 1.43 -3.40 -12.65
CA CYS A 82 2.68 -3.19 -13.38
C CYS A 82 2.50 -2.17 -14.52
N GLU A 83 1.41 -2.24 -15.27
CA GLU A 83 1.10 -1.26 -16.32
C GLU A 83 0.90 0.15 -15.74
N ALA A 84 0.13 0.26 -14.65
CA ALA A 84 -0.08 1.52 -13.96
C ALA A 84 1.22 2.09 -13.39
N ALA A 85 2.09 1.24 -12.81
CA ALA A 85 3.41 1.63 -12.34
C ALA A 85 4.27 2.20 -13.45
N ARG A 86 4.31 1.56 -14.63
CA ARG A 86 5.06 2.06 -15.80
C ARG A 86 4.51 3.41 -16.27
N ALA A 87 3.19 3.56 -16.36
CA ALA A 87 2.55 4.81 -16.75
C ALA A 87 2.84 5.96 -15.76
N ALA A 88 2.99 5.64 -14.47
CA ALA A 88 3.34 6.58 -13.41
C ALA A 88 4.85 6.81 -13.23
N ASN A 89 5.71 6.24 -14.09
CA ASN A 89 7.17 6.23 -13.93
C ASN A 89 7.63 5.66 -12.58
N LEU A 90 7.01 4.57 -12.12
CA LEU A 90 7.29 3.88 -10.85
C LEU A 90 7.86 2.46 -11.06
N GLY A 91 8.57 2.23 -12.17
CA GLY A 91 9.23 0.94 -12.45
C GLY A 91 10.31 0.56 -11.41
N ASP A 92 10.84 1.56 -10.73
CA ASP A 92 11.82 1.48 -9.65
C ASP A 92 11.20 1.43 -8.25
N ALA A 93 9.86 1.37 -8.13
CA ALA A 93 9.20 1.25 -6.84
C ALA A 93 9.70 0.01 -6.09
N ASN A 94 9.97 0.19 -4.80
CA ASN A 94 10.51 -0.83 -3.92
C ASN A 94 9.63 -1.08 -2.68
N ALA A 95 8.45 -0.46 -2.61
CA ALA A 95 7.43 -0.77 -1.62
C ALA A 95 6.06 -0.94 -2.27
N LEU A 96 5.27 -1.84 -1.71
CA LEU A 96 3.86 -2.05 -2.01
C LEU A 96 3.06 -1.90 -0.72
N ILE A 97 1.93 -1.21 -0.81
CA ILE A 97 0.84 -1.30 0.17
C ILE A 97 -0.43 -1.50 -0.63
N PHE A 98 -1.25 -2.47 -0.24
CA PHE A 98 -2.64 -2.47 -0.65
C PHE A 98 -3.56 -2.79 0.52
N ILE A 99 -4.74 -2.19 0.49
CA ILE A 99 -5.73 -2.31 1.57
C ILE A 99 -7.12 -2.28 0.99
N ASN A 100 -8.03 -3.07 1.56
CA ASN A 100 -9.43 -3.09 1.14
C ASN A 100 -10.02 -1.66 1.04
N CYS A 101 -10.78 -1.39 -0.01
CA CYS A 101 -11.24 -0.03 -0.33
C CYS A 101 -12.21 0.57 0.71
N GLU A 102 -12.83 -0.25 1.55
CA GLU A 102 -13.71 0.23 2.62
C GLU A 102 -12.93 0.85 3.78
N GLN A 103 -11.62 0.61 3.87
CA GLN A 103 -10.77 1.08 4.97
C GLN A 103 -10.36 2.55 4.85
N ILE A 104 -10.26 3.09 3.63
CA ILE A 104 -9.77 4.46 3.39
C ILE A 104 -10.75 5.20 2.48
N LYS A 105 -11.36 6.27 2.99
CA LYS A 105 -12.38 7.02 2.24
C LYS A 105 -11.77 7.94 1.18
N SER A 106 -10.58 8.47 1.44
CA SER A 106 -9.93 9.50 0.61
C SER A 106 -8.45 9.17 0.38
N PRO A 107 -8.15 8.07 -0.35
CA PRO A 107 -6.79 7.63 -0.57
C PRO A 107 -5.97 8.70 -1.32
N ARG A 108 -4.73 8.91 -0.89
CA ARG A 108 -3.85 9.93 -1.46
C ARG A 108 -2.38 9.58 -1.32
N SER A 109 -1.59 10.08 -2.26
CA SER A 109 -0.13 10.02 -2.19
C SER A 109 0.41 10.80 -0.99
N VAL A 110 1.53 10.35 -0.45
CA VAL A 110 2.18 10.90 0.74
C VAL A 110 3.67 10.97 0.48
N GLN A 111 4.26 12.09 0.87
CA GLN A 111 5.71 12.25 0.90
C GLN A 111 6.14 12.43 2.35
N GLY A 112 7.08 11.60 2.79
CA GLY A 112 7.67 11.66 4.12
C GLY A 112 9.18 11.81 4.06
N GLU A 113 9.79 11.92 5.23
CA GLU A 113 11.23 11.83 5.34
C GLU A 113 11.67 10.39 4.99
N GLY A 114 12.56 10.23 4.03
CA GLY A 114 13.09 8.92 3.64
C GLY A 114 12.15 8.02 2.83
N PHE A 115 10.98 8.53 2.41
CA PHE A 115 10.09 7.80 1.52
C PHE A 115 9.15 8.70 0.69
N GLU A 116 8.77 8.18 -0.47
CA GLU A 116 7.61 8.62 -1.26
C GLU A 116 6.65 7.44 -1.37
N LEU A 117 5.35 7.68 -1.20
CA LEU A 117 4.28 6.70 -1.39
C LEU A 117 3.24 7.28 -2.34
N VAL A 118 3.10 6.69 -3.53
CA VAL A 118 2.19 7.16 -4.57
C VAL A 118 0.94 6.30 -4.58
N TYR A 119 -0.23 6.91 -4.44
CA TYR A 119 -1.50 6.23 -4.66
C TYR A 119 -1.69 5.97 -6.16
N ILE A 120 -1.79 4.70 -6.53
CA ILE A 120 -1.90 4.26 -7.94
C ILE A 120 -3.36 4.23 -8.39
N GLY A 121 -4.25 3.81 -7.49
CA GLY A 121 -5.66 3.66 -7.81
C GLY A 121 -6.30 2.52 -7.04
N MET A 122 -7.57 2.27 -7.38
CA MET A 122 -8.35 1.17 -6.86
C MET A 122 -8.49 0.10 -7.93
N PHE A 123 -8.24 -1.15 -7.56
CA PHE A 123 -8.33 -2.29 -8.47
C PHE A 123 -9.34 -3.28 -7.91
N GLU A 124 -10.25 -3.74 -8.76
CA GLU A 124 -11.26 -4.74 -8.44
C GLU A 124 -10.81 -6.10 -8.99
N TYR A 125 -10.92 -7.15 -8.18
CA TYR A 125 -10.49 -8.51 -8.53
C TYR A 125 -11.38 -9.58 -7.87
N SER A 126 -11.37 -10.77 -8.46
CA SER A 126 -12.13 -11.92 -7.94
C SER A 126 -11.36 -12.65 -6.84
N ILE A 127 -12.07 -13.04 -5.77
CA ILE A 127 -11.58 -13.91 -4.69
C ILE A 127 -12.32 -15.25 -4.62
#